data_AF-K9UU62-F1
#
_entry.id   AF-K9UU62-F1
#
_cell.length_a   1.000
_cell.length_b   1.000
_cell.length_c   1.000
_cell.angle_alpha   90.00
_cell.angle_beta   90.00
_cell.angle_gamma   90.00
#
_symmetry.space_group_name_H-M   'P 1'
#
loop_
_entity.id
_entity.type
_entity.pdbx_description
1 polymer ?
#
loop_
_entity_poly.entity_id
_entity_poly.type
_entity_poly.pdbx_seq_one_letter_code
_entity_poly.pdbx_strand_id
1 'polypeptide(L)'
;PSQLAAVDIFVSTVDPLKEPPLVTANTVLSILAVDYPVDKVSCYVSDDGAAMLTFEALSETSEFARKWVPFCKKYAIEPRAPEWYFA
;
A
#
# COMPACT_ATOMS: atom_id res chain seq x y z
N PRO A 1 24.24 6.24 8.60
CA PRO A 1 23.34 5.48 7.68
C PRO A 1 22.69 4.32 8.43
N SER A 2 21.45 3.94 8.07
CA SER A 2 20.79 2.78 8.68
C SER A 2 21.52 1.47 8.33
N GLN A 3 21.67 0.56 9.30
CA GLN A 3 22.24 -0.78 9.10
C GLN A 3 21.17 -1.84 8.82
N LEU A 4 19.92 -1.42 8.65
CA LEU A 4 18.80 -2.30 8.37
C LEU A 4 18.87 -2.85 6.93
N ALA A 5 18.47 -4.12 6.78
CA ALA A 5 18.40 -4.80 5.48
C ALA A 5 17.27 -4.23 4.63
N ALA A 6 17.37 -4.37 3.30
CA ALA A 6 16.24 -4.09 2.42
C ALA A 6 15.14 -5.16 2.58
N VAL A 7 13.89 -4.75 2.44
CA VAL A 7 12.70 -5.59 2.55
C VAL A 7 11.82 -5.34 1.33
N ASP A 8 11.57 -6.41 0.57
CA ASP A 8 10.63 -6.40 -0.54
C ASP A 8 9.34 -7.09 -0.11
N ILE A 9 8.21 -6.40 -0.28
CA ILE A 9 6.89 -6.89 0.08
C ILE A 9 6.12 -7.14 -1.20
N PHE A 10 5.63 -8.37 -1.37
CA PHE A 10 4.91 -8.80 -2.55
C PHE A 10 3.42 -8.95 -2.24
N VAL A 11 2.57 -8.33 -3.06
CA VAL A 11 1.11 -8.41 -2.98
C VAL A 11 0.62 -9.01 -4.30
N SER A 12 -0.07 -10.14 -4.23
CA SER A 12 -0.72 -10.78 -5.39
C SER A 12 -2.23 -10.59 -5.32
N THR A 13 -2.84 -10.25 -6.46
CA THR A 13 -4.28 -10.18 -6.67
C THR A 13 -4.63 -10.93 -7.95
N VAL A 14 -5.84 -11.47 -8.06
CA VAL A 14 -6.25 -12.24 -9.24
C VAL A 14 -7.49 -11.70 -9.93
N ASP A 15 -8.53 -11.32 -9.19
CA ASP A 15 -9.82 -10.95 -9.78
C ASP A 15 -10.45 -9.83 -8.96
N PRO A 16 -10.55 -8.61 -9.51
CA PRO A 16 -11.08 -7.46 -8.78
C PRO A 16 -12.57 -7.60 -8.43
N LEU A 17 -13.29 -8.56 -9.02
CA LEU A 17 -14.69 -8.84 -8.64
C LEU A 17 -14.79 -9.75 -7.41
N LYS A 18 -13.77 -10.57 -7.15
CA LYS A 18 -13.69 -11.42 -5.94
C LYS A 18 -12.97 -10.69 -4.81
N GLU A 19 -11.94 -9.94 -5.14
CA GLU A 19 -11.12 -9.15 -4.23
C GLU A 19 -11.27 -7.68 -4.60
N PRO A 20 -12.15 -6.93 -3.93
CA PRO A 20 -12.40 -5.54 -4.30
C PRO A 20 -11.09 -4.74 -4.33
N PRO A 21 -10.80 -3.94 -5.39
CA PRO A 21 -9.55 -3.20 -5.52
C PRO A 21 -9.24 -2.29 -4.33
N LEU A 22 -10.27 -1.84 -3.61
CA LEU A 22 -10.13 -1.05 -2.40
C LEU A 22 -9.41 -1.81 -1.28
N VAL A 23 -9.61 -3.12 -1.15
CA VAL A 23 -8.91 -3.95 -0.16
C VAL A 23 -7.43 -4.04 -0.49
N THR A 24 -7.10 -4.26 -1.76
CA THR A 24 -5.72 -4.24 -2.27
C THR A 24 -5.08 -2.87 -2.05
N ALA A 25 -5.80 -1.77 -2.34
CA ALA A 25 -5.34 -0.41 -2.09
C ALA A 25 -5.04 -0.14 -0.61
N ASN A 26 -5.94 -0.54 0.31
CA ASN A 26 -5.72 -0.42 1.75
C ASN A 26 -4.47 -1.17 2.22
N THR A 27 -4.25 -2.37 1.68
CA THR A 27 -3.08 -3.18 1.99
C THR A 27 -1.80 -2.49 1.50
N VAL A 28 -1.78 -2.01 0.25
CA VAL A 28 -0.65 -1.26 -0.32
C VAL A 28 -0.36 0.01 0.48
N LEU A 29 -1.39 0.78 0.86
CA LEU A 29 -1.22 1.99 1.68
C LEU A 29 -0.63 1.69 3.06
N SER A 30 -1.08 0.62 3.69
CA SER A 30 -0.54 0.15 4.96
C SER A 30 0.94 -0.23 4.83
N ILE A 31 1.31 -0.91 3.74
CA ILE A 31 2.70 -1.28 3.43
C ILE A 31 3.57 -0.04 3.19
N LEU A 32 3.11 0.92 2.39
CA LEU A 32 3.86 2.16 2.10
C LEU A 32 4.04 3.05 3.35
N ALA A 33 3.19 2.90 4.35
CA ALA A 33 3.21 3.68 5.59
C ALA A 33 4.00 3.02 6.74
N VAL A 34 4.64 1.86 6.53
CA VAL A 34 5.41 1.17 7.59
C VAL A 34 6.52 2.04 8.16
N ASP A 35 6.82 1.81 9.44
CA ASP A 35 7.91 2.48 10.14
C ASP A 35 9.25 1.79 9.84
N TYR A 36 9.77 2.06 8.64
CA TYR A 36 11.05 1.56 8.16
C TYR A 36 11.70 2.60 7.22
N PRO A 37 13.04 2.61 7.07
CA PRO A 37 13.71 3.52 6.16
C PRO A 37 13.15 3.42 4.74
N VAL A 38 12.84 4.57 4.14
CA VAL A 38 12.18 4.66 2.83
C VAL A 38 13.02 4.10 1.69
N ASP A 39 14.35 4.08 1.84
CA ASP A 39 15.30 3.49 0.91
C ASP A 39 15.46 1.96 1.06
N LYS A 40 14.71 1.36 2.00
CA LYS A 40 14.82 -0.05 2.37
C LYS A 40 13.49 -0.81 2.29
N VAL A 41 12.38 -0.15 1.94
CA VAL A 41 11.10 -0.82 1.69
C VAL A 41 10.70 -0.65 0.24
N SER A 42 10.44 -1.77 -0.42
CA SER A 42 9.85 -1.79 -1.75
C SER A 42 8.55 -2.61 -1.72
N CYS A 43 7.51 -2.11 -2.37
CA CYS A 43 6.23 -2.81 -2.50
C CYS A 43 6.02 -3.19 -3.97
N TYR A 44 5.80 -4.47 -4.22
CA TYR A 44 5.53 -5.03 -5.55
C TYR A 44 4.11 -5.57 -5.57
N VAL A 45 3.34 -5.19 -6.59
CA VAL A 45 1.97 -5.69 -6.78
C VAL A 45 1.93 -6.46 -8.09
N SER A 46 1.45 -7.70 -8.03
CA SER A 46 1.22 -8.58 -9.18
C SER A 46 -0.28 -8.82 -9.35
N ASP A 47 -0.79 -8.57 -10.54
CA ASP A 47 -2.18 -8.83 -10.90
C ASP A 47 -2.24 -9.94 -11.95
N ASP A 48 -2.66 -11.13 -11.52
CA ASP A 48 -2.78 -12.31 -12.39
C ASP A 48 -4.00 -12.21 -13.32
N GLY A 49 -4.98 -11.36 -12.99
CA GLY A 49 -6.16 -11.10 -13.81
C GLY A 49 -5.93 -10.09 -14.93
N ALA A 50 -4.79 -9.37 -14.89
CA ALA A 50 -4.44 -8.30 -15.81
C ALA A 50 -5.60 -7.30 -16.04
N ALA A 51 -6.34 -6.97 -14.97
CA ALA A 51 -7.56 -6.18 -15.07
C ALA A 51 -7.24 -4.68 -15.03
N MET A 52 -7.74 -3.93 -16.03
CA MET A 52 -7.55 -2.48 -16.09
C MET A 52 -8.05 -1.76 -14.82
N LEU A 53 -9.11 -2.29 -14.20
CA LEU A 53 -9.66 -1.76 -12.95
C LEU A 53 -8.64 -1.79 -11.81
N THR A 54 -7.83 -2.84 -11.68
CA THR A 54 -6.77 -2.94 -10.68
C THR A 54 -5.71 -1.87 -10.92
N PHE A 55 -5.33 -1.67 -12.18
CA PHE A 55 -4.35 -0.66 -12.56
C PHE A 55 -4.81 0.77 -12.23
N GLU A 56 -6.05 1.13 -12.61
CA GLU A 56 -6.62 2.44 -12.30
C GLU A 56 -6.73 2.67 -10.79
N ALA A 57 -7.20 1.66 -10.04
CA ALA A 57 -7.27 1.73 -8.58
C ALA A 57 -5.90 1.96 -7.93
N LEU A 58 -4.85 1.27 -8.40
CA LEU A 58 -3.48 1.46 -7.89
C LEU A 58 -2.87 2.81 -8.29
N SER A 59 -3.22 3.33 -9.48
CA SER A 59 -2.83 4.67 -9.90
C SER A 59 -3.37 5.73 -8.94
N GLU A 60 -4.67 5.69 -8.65
CA GLU A 60 -5.30 6.60 -7.66
C GLU A 60 -4.76 6.38 -6.23
N THR A 61 -4.50 5.12 -5.87
CA THR A 61 -3.88 4.77 -4.59
C THR A 61 -2.50 5.42 -4.44
N SER A 62 -1.71 5.49 -5.52
CA SER A 62 -0.39 6.11 -5.49
C SER A 62 -0.46 7.62 -5.21
N GLU A 63 -1.42 8.33 -5.79
CA GLU A 63 -1.64 9.76 -5.52
C GLU A 63 -2.16 9.99 -4.09
N PHE A 64 -3.02 9.12 -3.59
CA PHE A 64 -3.48 9.18 -2.21
C PHE A 64 -2.34 8.89 -1.21
N ALA A 65 -1.47 7.92 -1.51
CA ALA A 65 -0.33 7.56 -0.66
C ALA A 65 0.59 8.75 -0.38
N ARG A 66 0.76 9.66 -1.35
CA ARG A 66 1.55 10.89 -1.19
C ARG A 66 1.03 11.81 -0.09
N LYS A 67 -0.27 11.76 0.22
CA LYS A 67 -0.90 12.49 1.31
C LYS A 67 -0.97 11.65 2.60
N TRP A 68 -1.32 10.38 2.46
CA TRP A 68 -1.54 9.47 3.57
C TRP A 68 -0.26 9.07 4.31
N VAL A 69 0.81 8.73 3.60
CA VAL A 69 2.07 8.25 4.20
C VAL A 69 2.71 9.31 5.11
N PRO A 70 2.88 10.59 4.71
CA PRO A 70 3.40 11.62 5.60
C PRO A 70 2.50 11.84 6.82
N PHE A 71 1.17 11.78 6.65
CA PHE A 71 0.22 11.91 7.75
C PHE A 71 0.39 10.76 8.75
N CYS A 72 0.42 9.51 8.30
CA CYS A 72 0.62 8.34 9.15
C CYS A 72 1.90 8.43 9.95
N LYS A 73 3.02 8.73 9.28
CA LYS A 73 4.34 8.77 9.91
C LYS A 73 4.47 9.95 10.88
N LYS A 74 3.91 11.11 10.55
CA LYS A 74 3.98 12.31 11.40
C LYS A 74 3.21 12.15 12.71
N TYR A 75 2.04 11.52 12.64
CA TYR A 75 1.14 11.38 13.79
C TYR A 75 1.19 10.00 14.45
N ALA A 76 2.04 9.09 13.93
CA ALA A 76 2.21 7.73 14.40
C ALA A 76 0.86 6.99 14.58
N ILE A 77 -0.06 7.19 13.64
CA ILE A 77 -1.41 6.61 13.74
C ILE A 77 -1.38 5.11 13.41
N GLU A 78 -2.26 4.38 14.08
CA GLU A 78 -2.52 2.96 13.82
C GLU A 78 -4.03 2.68 13.95
N PRO A 79 -4.61 1.77 13.14
CA PRO A 79 -3.97 1.03 12.05
C PRO A 79 -3.63 1.92 10.84
N ARG A 80 -2.65 1.49 10.02
CA ARG A 80 -2.18 2.27 8.85
C ARG A 80 -3.06 2.13 7.60
N ALA A 81 -3.99 1.17 7.60
CA ALA A 81 -4.98 1.01 6.54
C ALA A 81 -6.11 2.04 6.75
N PRO A 82 -6.35 2.98 5.81
CA PRO A 82 -7.31 4.06 6.01
C PRO A 82 -8.74 3.60 6.31
N GLU A 83 -9.23 2.59 5.61
CA GLU A 83 -10.59 2.06 5.81
C GLU A 83 -10.77 1.56 7.26
N TRP A 84 -9.79 0.84 7.78
CA TRP A 84 -9.80 0.35 9.16
C TRP A 84 -9.56 1.43 10.21
N TYR A 85 -8.85 2.51 9.85
CA TYR A 85 -8.59 3.62 10.76
C TYR A 85 -9.81 4.52 10.95
N PHE A 86 -10.64 4.69 9.93
CA PHE A 86 -11.80 5.60 9.95
C PHE A 86 -13.16 4.92 10.18
N ALA A 87 -13.23 3.59 10.14
CA ALA A 87 -14.47 2.82 10.35
C ALA A 87 -14.89 2.71 11.82
#